data_AF-A0A3D1YPS9-F1
#
_entry.id   AF-A0A3D1YPS9-F1
#
_cell.length_a   1.000
_cell.length_b   1.000
_cell.length_c   1.000
_cell.angle_alpha   90.00
_cell.angle_beta   90.00
_cell.angle_gamma   90.00
#
_symmetry.space_group_name_H-M   'P 1'
#
loop_
_entity.id
_entity.type
_entity.pdbx_description
1 polymer ?
#
loop_
_entity_poly.entity_id
_entity_poly.type
_entity_poly.pdbx_seq_one_letter_code
_entity_poly.pdbx_strand_id
1 'polypeptide(L)' 'TVKRLQPNSRGEVQVRFEGVDFDALLQWLQTVEGNEGLRIIDASVSDAGRSGGVNATLRVRGQ' A
#
# COMPACT_ATOMS: atom_id res chain seq x y z
N THR A 1 7.06 4.00 8.39
CA THR A 1 6.50 5.35 8.22
C THR A 1 6.06 5.52 6.77
N VAL A 2 4.80 5.87 6.51
CA VAL A 2 4.28 6.07 5.14
C VAL A 2 4.91 7.32 4.55
N LYS A 3 5.59 7.20 3.40
CA LYS A 3 6.40 8.29 2.87
C LYS A 3 5.71 9.11 1.80
N ARG A 4 4.72 8.55 1.08
CA ARG A 4 4.08 9.24 -0.05
C ARG A 4 2.79 8.56 -0.50
N LEU A 5 1.70 9.33 -0.48
CA LEU A 5 0.43 9.01 -1.13
C LEU A 5 0.35 9.88 -2.38
N GLN A 6 0.40 9.27 -3.56
CA GLN A 6 0.22 9.97 -4.83
C GLN A 6 -1.18 9.63 -5.37
N PRO A 7 -2.18 10.51 -5.15
CA PRO A 7 -3.46 10.39 -5.83
C PRO A 7 -3.28 10.78 -7.31
N ASN A 8 -3.52 9.86 -8.23
CA ASN A 8 -3.58 10.18 -9.66
C ASN A 8 -5.00 10.64 -10.03
N SER A 9 -5.12 11.61 -10.94
CA SER A 9 -6.40 12.17 -11.42
C SER A 9 -7.33 11.19 -12.15
N ARG A 10 -7.04 9.89 -12.16
CA ARG A 10 -7.88 8.83 -12.77
C ARG A 10 -8.64 7.97 -11.75
N GLY A 11 -8.61 8.35 -10.46
CA GLY A 11 -9.21 7.55 -9.38
C GLY A 11 -8.31 6.42 -8.90
N GLU A 12 -7.07 6.37 -9.37
CA GLU A 12 -6.04 5.43 -8.93
C GLU A 12 -5.12 6.11 -7.92
N VAL A 13 -4.91 5.51 -6.75
CA VAL A 13 -3.98 5.97 -5.73
C VAL A 13 -2.84 4.98 -5.66
N GLN A 14 -1.61 5.48 -5.81
CA GLN A 14 -0.42 4.68 -5.57
C GLN A 14 0.14 5.00 -4.18
N VAL A 15 0.35 3.94 -3.41
CA VAL A 15 0.84 3.99 -2.04
C VAL A 15 2.14 3.23 -1.96
N ARG A 16 3.21 3.92 -1.56
CA ARG A 16 4.53 3.33 -1.40
C ARG A 16 4.94 3.33 0.06
N PHE A 17 5.25 2.14 0.54
CA PHE A 17 5.78 1.85 1.85
C PHE A 17 7.25 1.46 1.73
N GLU A 18 8.08 2.00 2.61
CA GLU A 18 9.50 1.72 2.63
C GLU A 18 9.90 1.27 4.05
N GLY A 19 10.47 0.07 4.16
CA GLY A 19 10.89 -0.52 5.44
C GLY A 19 9.76 -0.65 6.46
N VAL A 20 8.56 -1.04 6.02
CA VAL A 20 7.41 -1.28 6.92
C VAL A 20 7.33 -2.76 7.31
N ASP A 21 6.77 -3.03 8.48
CA ASP A 21 6.45 -4.39 8.88
C ASP A 21 5.35 -4.97 7.97
N PHE A 22 5.49 -6.24 7.59
CA PHE A 22 4.52 -6.92 6.74
C PHE A 22 3.11 -6.96 7.37
N ASP A 23 3.05 -7.07 8.70
CA ASP A 23 1.80 -7.03 9.46
C ASP A 23 1.08 -5.68 9.32
N ALA A 24 1.84 -4.58 9.44
CA ALA A 24 1.31 -3.23 9.26
C ALA A 24 0.81 -2.98 7.82
N LEU A 25 1.47 -3.59 6.83
CA LEU A 25 1.00 -3.58 5.44
C LEU A 25 -0.36 -4.27 5.29
N LEU A 26 -0.52 -5.43 5.93
CA LEU A 26 -1.74 -6.23 5.87
C LEU A 26 -2.91 -5.50 6.54
N GLN A 27 -2.68 -4.89 7.72
CA GLN A 27 -3.69 -4.06 8.38
C GLN A 27 -4.13 -2.88 7.51
N TRP A 28 -3.19 -2.22 6.82
CA TRP A 28 -3.51 -1.12 5.92
C TRP A 28 -4.38 -1.59 4.75
N LEU A 29 -4.06 -2.76 4.18
CA LEU A 29 -4.81 -3.37 3.09
C LEU A 29 -6.29 -3.58 3.48
N GLN A 30 -6.51 -4.21 4.63
CA GLN A 30 -7.85 -4.45 5.16
C GLN A 30 -8.60 -3.14 5.44
N THR A 31 -7.90 -2.10 5.91
CA THR A 31 -8.50 -0.80 6.18
C THR A 31 -8.95 -0.12 4.89
N VAL A 32 -8.14 -0.21 3.82
CA VAL A 32 -8.44 0.41 2.53
C VAL A 32 -9.57 -0.30 1.79
N GLU A 33 -9.58 -1.64 1.77
CA GLU A 33 -10.69 -2.40 1.18
C GLU A 33 -11.99 -2.22 1.96
N GLY A 34 -11.92 -2.20 3.30
CA GLY A 34 -13.10 -2.16 4.16
C GLY A 34 -13.71 -0.76 4.33
N ASN A 35 -12.89 0.29 4.40
CA ASN A 35 -13.34 1.62 4.84
C ASN A 35 -13.57 2.60 3.70
N GLU A 36 -12.82 2.49 2.60
CA GLU A 36 -12.93 3.43 1.46
C GLU A 36 -13.59 2.81 0.22
N GLY A 37 -13.91 1.51 0.22
CA GLY A 37 -14.44 0.83 -0.97
C GLY A 37 -13.44 0.84 -2.13
N LEU A 38 -12.16 0.99 -1.83
CA LEU A 38 -11.09 1.04 -2.81
C LEU A 38 -10.65 -0.40 -3.14
N ARG A 39 -10.56 -0.72 -4.43
CA ARG A 39 -10.10 -2.03 -4.88
C ARG A 39 -8.60 -1.99 -5.16
N ILE A 40 -7.85 -2.92 -4.58
CA ILE A 40 -6.42 -3.09 -4.92
C ILE A 40 -6.32 -3.70 -6.31
N ILE A 41 -5.53 -3.05 -7.15
CA ILE A 41 -5.30 -3.42 -8.55
C ILE A 41 -3.95 -4.09 -8.71
N ASP A 42 -2.97 -3.60 -7.98
CA ASP A 42 -1.61 -4.12 -8.01
C ASP A 42 -1.00 -3.99 -6.62
N ALA A 43 -0.32 -5.04 -6.17
CA ALA A 43 0.43 -5.04 -4.91
C ALA A 43 1.78 -5.70 -5.17
N SER A 44 2.83 -4.90 -5.18
CA SER A 44 4.22 -5.35 -5.25
C SER A 44 4.86 -5.25 -3.88
N VAL A 45 5.30 -6.38 -3.33
CA VAL A 45 6.04 -6.44 -2.07
C VAL A 45 7.44 -6.97 -2.35
N SER A 46 8.45 -6.34 -1.78
CA SER A 46 9.86 -6.70 -1.93
C SER A 46 10.57 -6.57 -0.59
N ASP A 47 11.64 -7.32 -0.40
CA ASP A 47 12.43 -7.18 0.82
C ASP A 47 13.04 -5.76 0.90
N ALA A 48 13.13 -5.21 2.12
CA ALA A 48 13.78 -3.92 2.33
C ALA A 48 15.26 -4.07 2.72
N GLY A 49 15.86 -5.26 2.54
CA GLY A 49 17.22 -5.53 3.00
C GLY A 49 17.42 -5.46 4.51
N ARG A 50 16.35 -5.38 5.31
CA ARG A 50 16.38 -5.42 6.78
C ARG A 50 15.46 -6.51 7.31
N SER A 51 15.85 -7.22 8.37
CA SER A 51 14.99 -8.18 9.04
C SER A 51 13.68 -7.51 9.50
N GLY A 52 12.56 -8.04 9.03
CA GLY A 52 11.21 -7.54 9.36
C GLY A 52 10.72 -6.35 8.54
N GLY A 53 11.58 -5.68 7.75
CA GLY A 53 11.15 -4.58 6.90
C GLY A 53 10.92 -5.02 5.45
N VAL A 54 9.75 -4.72 4.92
CA VAL A 54 9.43 -4.86 3.50
C VAL A 54 9.19 -3.50 2.87
N ASN A 55 9.57 -3.40 1.60
CA ASN A 55 9.13 -2.32 0.73
C ASN A 55 7.88 -2.81 0.01
N ALA A 56 6.83 -2.02 0.02
CA ALA A 56 5.59 -2.39 -0.65
C ALA A 56 5.06 -1.23 -1.47
N THR A 57 4.63 -1.52 -2.69
CA THR A 57 3.97 -0.56 -3.57
C THR A 57 2.61 -1.12 -3.91
N LEU A 58 1.57 -0.39 -3.52
CA LEU A 58 0.19 -0.76 -3.76
C LEU A 58 -0.47 0.27 -4.67
N ARG A 59 -1.26 -0.20 -5.61
CA ARG A 59 -2.14 0.62 -6.44
C ARG A 59 -3.56 0.24 -6.10
N VAL A 60 -4.33 1.22 -5.68
CA VAL A 60 -5.73 1.07 -5.33
C VAL A 60 -6.53 1.98 -6.24
N ARG A 61 -7.76 1.60 -6.58
CA ARG A 61 -8.65 2.44 -7.38
C ARG A 61 -10.00 2.59 -6.69
N GLY A 62 -10.62 3.75 -6.85
CA GLY A 62 -12.04 3.97 -6.56
C GLY A 62 -12.90 2.99 -7.36
N GLN A 63 -13.86 2.37 -6.68
CA GLN A 63 -14.89 1.54 -7.34
C GLN A 63 -15.83 2.40 -8.19
#